data_AF-A0A944N049-F1
#
_entry.id   AF-A0A944N049-F1
#
_cell.length_a   1.000
_cell.length_b   1.000
_cell.length_c   1.000
_cell.angle_alpha   90.00
_cell.angle_beta   90.00
_cell.angle_gamma   90.00
#
_symmetry.space_group_name_H-M   'P 1'
#
loop_
_entity.id
_entity.type
_entity.pdbx_description
1 polymer ?
#
loop_
_entity_poly.entity_id
_entity_poly.type
_entity_poly.pdbx_seq_one_letter_code
_entity_poly.pdbx_strand_id
1 'polypeptide(L)' 'IAREVCAAEFKFTLGPRRVGDPAVVLAKADLAAELLGWRPKHSDARTLLETTLRAYQQSSES' A
#
# COMPACT_ATOMS: atom_id res chain seq x y z
N ILE A 1 -0.13 0.80 11.42
CA ILE A 1 -0.28 1.79 10.32
C ILE A 1 -1.70 1.90 9.74
N ALA A 2 -2.34 0.85 9.20
CA ALA A 2 -3.68 1.00 8.60
C ALA A 2 -4.76 1.53 9.57
N ARG A 3 -4.81 0.99 10.80
CA ARG A 3 -5.70 1.52 11.86
C ARG A 3 -5.42 2.99 12.20
N GLU A 4 -4.14 3.39 12.24
CA GLU A 4 -3.74 4.77 12.52
C GLU A 4 -4.17 5.72 11.39
N VAL A 5 -3.97 5.31 10.13
CA VAL A 5 -4.33 6.14 8.96
C VAL A 5 -5.85 6.27 8.82
N CYS A 6 -6.60 5.18 9.02
CA CYS A 6 -8.05 5.23 8.92
C CYS A 6 -8.72 5.92 10.12
N ALA A 7 -8.01 6.09 11.24
CA ALA A 7 -8.54 6.58 12.52
C ALA A 7 -9.86 5.88 12.94
N ALA A 8 -10.03 4.63 12.54
CA ALA A 8 -11.27 3.87 12.69
C ALA A 8 -10.97 2.40 12.99
N GLU A 9 -11.80 1.80 13.83
CA GLU A 9 -11.82 0.35 14.02
C GLU A 9 -12.58 -0.31 12.87
N PHE A 10 -12.01 -1.38 12.33
CA PHE A 10 -12.62 -2.16 11.26
C PHE A 10 -12.51 -3.65 11.56
N LYS A 11 -13.54 -4.39 11.13
CA LYS A 11 -13.61 -5.83 11.33
C LYS A 11 -12.80 -6.54 10.25
N PHE A 12 -11.95 -7.48 10.65
CA PHE A 12 -11.28 -8.42 9.75
C PHE A 12 -11.22 -9.80 10.40
N THR A 13 -11.03 -10.83 9.58
CA THR A 13 -10.82 -12.20 10.04
C THR A 13 -9.55 -12.76 9.39
N LEU A 14 -8.87 -13.67 10.08
CA LEU A 14 -7.72 -14.38 9.53
C LEU A 14 -8.22 -15.66 8.85
N GLY A 15 -7.86 -15.82 7.58
CA GLY A 15 -8.12 -17.03 6.81
C GLY A 15 -6.87 -17.89 6.62
N PRO A 16 -7.00 -19.11 6.07
CA PRO A 16 -5.85 -19.94 5.72
C PRO A 16 -5.00 -19.29 4.62
N ARG A 17 -3.70 -19.63 4.58
CA ARG A 17 -2.78 -19.22 3.51
C ARG A 17 -3.26 -19.79 2.18
N ARG A 18 -3.30 -18.95 1.14
CA ARG A 18 -3.62 -19.38 -0.23
C ARG A 18 -2.47 -20.19 -0.80
N VAL A 19 -2.79 -21.33 -1.41
CA VAL A 19 -1.80 -22.16 -2.13
C VAL A 19 -1.27 -21.36 -3.31
N GLY A 20 0.05 -21.32 -3.47
CA GLY A 20 0.72 -20.58 -4.55
C GLY A 20 1.20 -19.18 -4.18
N ASP A 21 0.65 -18.54 -3.15
CA ASP A 21 1.12 -17.20 -2.73
C ASP A 21 2.46 -17.32 -2.00
N PRO A 22 3.55 -16.62 -2.38
CA PRO A 22 4.79 -16.60 -1.60
C PRO A 22 4.60 -15.93 -0.23
N ALA A 23 5.54 -16.11 0.70
CA ALA A 23 5.47 -15.43 2.01
C ALA A 23 5.76 -13.92 1.87
N VAL A 24 6.72 -13.56 1.02
CA VAL A 24 7.10 -12.19 0.68
C VAL A 24 7.54 -12.17 -0.78
N VAL A 25 7.13 -11.14 -1.52
CA VAL A 25 7.59 -10.87 -2.89
C VAL A 25 7.84 -9.37 -3.03
N LEU A 26 9.07 -9.01 -3.40
CA LEU A 26 9.51 -7.62 -3.57
C LEU A 26 10.34 -7.51 -4.84
N ALA A 27 10.12 -6.45 -5.63
CA ALA A 27 10.94 -6.12 -6.78
C ALA A 27 12.09 -5.18 -6.36
N LYS A 28 13.27 -5.36 -6.95
CA LYS A 28 14.36 -4.39 -6.84
C LYS A 28 14.11 -3.21 -7.80
N ALA A 29 14.50 -2.01 -7.39
CA ALA A 29 14.41 -0.79 -8.19
C ALA A 29 15.77 -0.25 -8.66
N ASP A 30 16.85 -0.96 -8.34
CA ASP A 30 18.24 -0.51 -8.53
C ASP A 30 18.53 -0.14 -9.99
N LEU A 31 18.05 -0.95 -10.94
CA LEU A 31 18.28 -0.70 -12.37
C LEU A 31 17.64 0.61 -12.87
N ALA A 32 16.41 0.90 -12.42
CA ALA A 32 15.75 2.17 -12.74
C ALA A 32 16.47 3.35 -12.07
N ALA A 33 16.98 3.12 -10.86
CA ALA A 33 17.76 4.07 -10.12
C ALA A 33 19.10 4.42 -10.78
N GLU A 34 19.78 3.43 -11.37
CA GLU A 34 21.07 3.57 -12.05
C GLU A 34 20.91 4.20 -13.44
N LEU A 35 19.97 3.70 -14.25
CA LEU A 35 19.83 4.13 -15.64
C LEU A 35 19.10 5.46 -15.81
N LEU A 36 18.12 5.73 -14.94
CA LEU A 36 17.21 6.87 -15.10
C LEU A 36 17.39 7.93 -14.00
N GLY A 37 18.26 7.67 -13.01
CA GLY A 37 18.29 8.48 -11.78
C GLY A 37 16.96 8.44 -11.01
N TRP A 38 16.08 7.48 -11.32
CA TRP A 38 14.73 7.45 -10.77
C TRP A 38 14.77 7.05 -9.30
N ARG A 39 13.97 7.71 -8.47
CA ARG A 39 13.73 7.35 -7.08
C ARG A 39 12.25 7.53 -6.77
N PRO A 40 11.61 6.56 -6.08
CA PRO A 40 10.22 6.71 -5.69
C PRO A 40 10.09 7.86 -4.67
N LYS A 41 9.16 8.79 -4.92
CA LYS A 41 8.87 9.91 -4.01
C LYS A 41 7.78 9.58 -2.98
N HIS A 42 6.89 8.64 -3.30
CA HIS A 42 5.67 8.34 -2.53
C HIS A 42 5.44 6.81 -2.43
N SER A 43 6.41 6.08 -1.87
CA SER A 43 6.35 4.61 -1.81
C SER A 43 6.32 4.04 -0.39
N ASP A 44 6.28 4.89 0.64
CA ASP A 44 6.08 4.43 2.00
C ASP A 44 4.61 4.08 2.24
N ALA A 45 4.38 3.14 3.16
CA ALA A 45 3.04 2.62 3.42
C ALA A 45 2.05 3.70 3.92
N ARG A 46 2.52 4.72 4.65
CA ARG A 46 1.65 5.79 5.17
C ARG A 46 1.11 6.62 4.03
N THR A 47 1.99 7.15 3.17
CA THR A 47 1.61 7.96 2.01
C THR A 47 0.65 7.20 1.09
N LEU A 48 0.92 5.92 0.82
CA LEU A 48 0.05 5.09 -0.03
C LEU A 48 -1.34 4.91 0.56
N LEU A 49 -1.44 4.63 1.86
CA LEU A 49 -2.73 4.45 2.55
C LEU A 49 -3.52 5.76 2.65
N GLU A 50 -2.87 6.86 3.03
CA GLU A 50 -3.51 8.18 3.20
C GLU A 50 -4.07 8.72 1.88
N THR A 51 -3.29 8.62 0.80
CA THR A 51 -3.72 9.08 -0.52
C THR A 51 -4.83 8.22 -1.10
N THR A 52 -4.78 6.90 -0.87
CA THR A 52 -5.86 5.98 -1.26
C THR A 52 -7.15 6.31 -0.50
N LEU A 53 -7.11 6.43 0.83
CA LEU A 53 -8.31 6.72 1.62
C LEU A 53 -9.00 8.01 1.19
N ARG A 54 -8.21 9.08 0.97
CA ARG A 54 -8.71 10.37 0.47
C ARG A 54 -9.46 10.23 -0.86
N ALA A 55 -8.91 9.48 -1.81
CA ALA A 55 -9.52 9.30 -3.12
C ALA A 55 -10.88 8.59 -3.03
N TYR A 56 -11.00 7.56 -2.18
CA TYR A 56 -12.23 6.80 -2.04
C TYR A 56 -13.31 7.53 -1.23
N GLN A 57 -12.93 8.36 -0.24
CA GLN A 57 -13.89 9.20 0.48
C GLN A 57 -14.57 10.23 -0.44
N GLN A 58 -13.81 10.84 -1.34
CA GLN A 58 -14.36 11.78 -2.32
C GLN A 58 -15.35 11.11 -3.29
N SER A 59 -15.13 9.84 -3.62
CA SER A 59 -16.02 9.09 -4.51
C SER A 59 -17.33 8.63 -3.86
N SER A 60 -17.41 8.63 -2.53
CA SER A 60 -18.63 8.25 -1.78
C SER A 60 -19.59 9.40 -1.49
N GLU A 61 -19.17 10.65 -1.75
CA GLU A 61 -19.97 11.87 -1.53
C GLU A 61 -20.66 12.38 -2.81
N SER A 62 -20.66 11.59 -3.89
CA SER A 62 -21.35 11.88 -5.17
C SER A 62 -22.52 10.95 -5.44
#